data_AF-A0A5Q0QG54-F1
#
_entry.id   AF-A0A5Q0QG54-F1
#
_cell.length_a   1.000
_cell.length_b   1.000
_cell.length_c   1.000
_cell.angle_alpha   90.00
_cell.angle_beta   90.00
_cell.angle_gamma   90.00
#
_symmetry.space_group_name_H-M   'P 1'
#
loop_
_entity.id
_entity.type
_entity.pdbx_description
1 polymer ?
#
loop_
_entity_poly.entity_id
_entity_poly.type
_entity_poly.pdbx_seq_one_letter_code
_entity_poly.pdbx_strand_id
1 'polypeptide(L)'
;MNITDLISGGVGSQAINSISEKLGVDKDKAQYVVAAAVPLMMSALNYNASKSPEQASGIQNAIDSKHNGSIFDNLGALFNQGPTEDEDKIVNHMFGRNTDNVKETLSAKTGLDVKKIAGILALVAPLVMGYLGKKKQEGAGQSESSGGIGDLIGSVLGGAGGAASAGGLGGILGNILGGSNDNAAQPSAGGGLGDLVGDFFNQDKDKESKGGILDALTGMFGK
;
A
#
# COMPACT_ATOMS: atom_id res chain seq x y z
N MET A 1 -11.29 5.25 -13.70
CA MET A 1 -10.24 4.18 -13.71
C MET A 1 -10.41 3.31 -12.46
N ASN A 2 -10.07 2.01 -12.48
CA ASN A 2 -10.21 1.11 -11.32
C ASN A 2 -8.85 0.71 -10.73
N ILE A 3 -8.80 0.35 -9.45
CA ILE A 3 -7.56 -0.07 -8.78
C ILE A 3 -6.94 -1.32 -9.42
N THR A 4 -7.76 -2.24 -9.93
CA THR A 4 -7.31 -3.41 -10.68
C THR A 4 -6.54 -3.01 -11.95
N ASP A 5 -6.88 -1.86 -12.56
CA ASP A 5 -6.16 -1.35 -13.73
C ASP A 5 -4.72 -0.94 -13.39
N LEU A 6 -4.51 -0.46 -12.15
CA LEU A 6 -3.20 -0.09 -11.59
C LEU A 6 -2.32 -1.31 -11.28
N ILE A 7 -2.95 -2.45 -10.95
CA ILE A 7 -2.23 -3.66 -10.52
C ILE A 7 -1.96 -4.59 -11.72
N SER A 8 -2.99 -4.89 -12.50
CA SER A 8 -2.93 -5.91 -13.56
C SER A 8 -3.56 -5.48 -14.89
N GLY A 9 -4.17 -4.30 -14.96
CA GLY A 9 -4.68 -3.75 -16.22
C GLY A 9 -3.60 -3.08 -17.05
N GLY A 10 -4.00 -2.11 -17.88
CA GLY A 10 -3.10 -1.49 -18.87
C GLY A 10 -1.95 -0.74 -18.20
N VAL A 11 -2.27 0.08 -17.19
CA VAL A 11 -1.26 0.84 -16.43
C VAL A 11 -0.35 -0.10 -15.63
N GLY A 12 -0.93 -1.09 -14.94
CA GLY A 12 -0.16 -2.06 -14.16
C GLY A 12 0.80 -2.87 -15.03
N SER A 13 0.34 -3.36 -16.18
CA SER A 13 1.17 -4.10 -17.14
C SER A 13 2.34 -3.26 -17.65
N GLN A 14 2.09 -1.99 -17.97
CA GLN A 14 3.14 -1.08 -18.42
C GLN A 14 4.16 -0.80 -17.31
N ALA A 15 3.70 -0.56 -16.08
CA ALA A 15 4.57 -0.39 -14.92
C ALA A 15 5.44 -1.62 -14.68
N ILE A 16 4.88 -2.82 -14.71
CA ILE A 16 5.61 -4.09 -14.54
C ILE A 16 6.70 -4.25 -15.62
N ASN A 17 6.38 -3.96 -16.88
CA ASN A 17 7.35 -4.00 -17.97
C ASN A 17 8.50 -3.00 -17.73
N SER A 18 8.18 -1.75 -17.42
CA SER A 18 9.18 -0.72 -17.17
C SER A 18 10.05 -1.02 -15.94
N ILE A 19 9.46 -1.51 -14.85
CA ILE A 19 10.17 -1.98 -13.66
C ILE A 19 11.16 -3.09 -14.04
N SER A 20 10.69 -4.09 -14.80
CA SER A 20 11.52 -5.22 -15.22
C SER A 20 12.72 -4.77 -16.04
N GLU A 21 12.50 -3.88 -17.01
CA GLU A 21 13.53 -3.35 -17.90
C GLU A 21 14.53 -2.44 -17.17
N LYS A 22 14.05 -1.52 -16.32
CA LYS A 22 14.91 -0.52 -15.65
C LYS A 22 15.67 -1.09 -14.47
N LEU A 23 15.06 -2.01 -13.71
CA LEU A 23 15.63 -2.53 -12.47
C LEU A 23 16.22 -3.94 -12.62
N GLY A 24 16.09 -4.56 -13.79
CA GLY A 24 16.58 -5.93 -14.03
C GLY A 24 15.92 -6.92 -13.07
N VAL A 25 14.59 -6.86 -13.01
CA VAL A 25 13.74 -7.69 -12.13
C VAL A 25 12.87 -8.61 -12.98
N ASP A 26 12.68 -9.85 -12.56
CA ASP A 26 11.74 -10.78 -13.21
C ASP A 26 10.32 -10.19 -13.19
N LYS A 27 9.60 -10.26 -14.31
CA LYS A 27 8.24 -9.70 -14.42
C LYS A 27 7.29 -10.26 -13.36
N ASP A 28 7.37 -11.55 -13.07
CA ASP A 28 6.52 -12.19 -12.05
C ASP A 28 6.78 -11.63 -10.65
N LYS A 29 8.05 -11.38 -10.30
CA LYS A 29 8.40 -10.76 -9.02
C LYS A 29 7.98 -9.30 -8.98
N ALA A 30 8.17 -8.55 -10.07
CA ALA A 30 7.70 -7.17 -10.18
C ALA A 30 6.17 -7.10 -10.02
N GLN A 31 5.44 -7.97 -10.70
CA GLN A 31 3.98 -8.08 -10.58
C GLN A 31 3.55 -8.38 -9.15
N TYR A 32 4.22 -9.34 -8.49
CA TYR A 32 3.94 -9.65 -7.08
C TYR A 32 4.14 -8.42 -6.19
N VAL A 33 5.27 -7.71 -6.34
CA VAL A 33 5.56 -6.51 -5.53
C VAL A 33 4.52 -5.43 -5.80
N VAL A 34 4.16 -5.15 -7.06
CA VAL A 34 3.14 -4.15 -7.41
C VAL A 34 1.79 -4.52 -6.80
N ALA A 35 1.37 -5.78 -6.92
CA ALA A 35 0.09 -6.26 -6.40
C ALA A 35 0.00 -6.21 -4.87
N ALA A 36 1.13 -6.37 -4.16
CA ALA A 36 1.20 -6.19 -2.71
C ALA A 36 1.33 -4.71 -2.32
N ALA A 37 2.17 -3.94 -3.03
CA ALA A 37 2.51 -2.57 -2.67
C ALA A 37 1.33 -1.61 -2.83
N VAL A 38 0.56 -1.71 -3.91
CA VAL A 38 -0.58 -0.82 -4.17
C VAL A 38 -1.60 -0.79 -3.01
N PRO A 39 -2.15 -1.93 -2.56
CA PRO A 39 -3.08 -1.94 -1.43
C PRO A 39 -2.41 -1.54 -0.10
N LEU A 40 -1.15 -1.91 0.13
CA LEU A 40 -0.41 -1.48 1.32
C LEU A 40 -0.21 0.04 1.37
N MET A 41 0.15 0.65 0.25
CA MET A 41 0.31 2.08 0.08
C MET A 41 -1.00 2.83 0.37
N MET A 42 -2.12 2.36 -0.18
CA MET A 42 -3.42 2.96 0.11
C MET A 42 -3.81 2.78 1.58
N SER A 43 -3.52 1.64 2.19
CA SER A 43 -3.75 1.42 3.62
C SER A 43 -2.93 2.37 4.49
N ALA A 44 -1.67 2.59 4.13
CA ALA A 44 -0.78 3.52 4.83
C ALA A 44 -1.27 4.97 4.71
N LEU A 45 -1.69 5.40 3.51
CA LEU A 45 -2.28 6.72 3.30
C LEU A 45 -3.58 6.89 4.08
N ASN A 46 -4.45 5.88 4.08
CA ASN A 46 -5.69 5.90 4.85
C ASN A 46 -5.40 6.05 6.34
N TYR A 47 -4.48 5.23 6.86
CA TYR A 47 -4.04 5.29 8.25
C TYR A 47 -3.48 6.67 8.61
N ASN A 48 -2.62 7.25 7.77
CA ASN A 48 -2.07 8.59 7.99
C ASN A 48 -3.15 9.68 7.96
N ALA A 49 -4.09 9.61 7.01
CA ALA A 49 -5.21 10.55 6.93
C ALA A 49 -6.11 10.47 8.17
N SER A 50 -6.26 9.28 8.77
CA SER A 50 -7.05 9.08 9.99
C SER A 50 -6.34 9.58 11.27
N LYS A 51 -5.03 9.88 11.24
CA LYS A 51 -4.32 10.35 12.44
C LYS A 51 -4.73 11.75 12.89
N SER A 52 -4.89 12.68 11.95
CA SER A 52 -5.33 14.05 12.26
C SER A 52 -5.84 14.79 11.01
N PRO A 53 -6.67 15.84 11.17
CA PRO A 53 -7.13 16.68 10.05
C PRO A 53 -5.97 17.32 9.26
N GLU A 54 -4.87 17.65 9.91
CA GLU A 54 -3.69 18.22 9.27
C GLU A 54 -2.99 17.21 8.36
N GLN A 55 -2.88 15.94 8.79
CA GLN A 55 -2.33 14.86 7.97
C GLN A 55 -3.21 14.58 6.76
N ALA A 56 -4.53 14.51 6.95
CA ALA A 56 -5.48 14.40 5.86
C ALA A 56 -5.34 15.55 4.86
N SER A 57 -5.25 16.79 5.35
CA SER A 57 -5.07 17.99 4.53
C SER A 57 -3.74 17.99 3.78
N GLY A 58 -2.66 17.53 4.40
CA GLY A 58 -1.34 17.39 3.76
C GLY A 58 -1.37 16.42 2.58
N ILE A 59 -1.98 15.25 2.76
CA ILE A 59 -2.17 14.26 1.68
C ILE A 59 -3.04 14.85 0.57
N GLN A 60 -4.14 15.52 0.94
CA GLN A 60 -5.02 16.18 -0.03
C GLN A 60 -4.27 17.23 -0.86
N ASN A 61 -3.47 18.09 -0.22
CA ASN A 61 -2.69 19.13 -0.90
C ASN A 61 -1.65 18.54 -1.86
N ALA A 62 -0.99 17.44 -1.47
CA ALA A 62 -0.06 16.73 -2.34
C ALA A 62 -0.75 16.16 -3.58
N ILE A 63 -1.93 15.58 -3.41
CA ILE A 63 -2.75 15.07 -4.51
C ILE A 63 -3.18 16.21 -5.45
N ASP A 64 -3.72 17.29 -4.90
CA ASP A 64 -4.22 18.42 -5.69
C ASP A 64 -3.11 19.14 -6.47
N SER A 65 -1.93 19.28 -5.86
CA SER A 65 -0.84 20.08 -6.43
C SER A 65 0.10 19.29 -7.34
N LYS A 66 0.28 17.98 -7.10
CA LYS A 66 1.35 17.18 -7.72
C LYS A 66 0.87 15.89 -8.36
N HIS A 67 -0.24 15.31 -7.88
CA HIS A 67 -0.67 13.97 -8.29
C HIS A 67 -2.16 13.93 -8.63
N ASN A 68 -2.61 14.91 -9.41
CA ASN A 68 -4.02 15.06 -9.79
C ASN A 68 -4.50 14.07 -10.87
N GLY A 69 -3.63 13.15 -11.31
CA GLY A 69 -3.92 12.15 -12.35
C GLY A 69 -3.24 12.42 -13.70
N SER A 70 -2.65 13.60 -13.91
CA SER A 70 -1.92 13.94 -15.15
C SER A 70 -0.72 13.03 -15.45
N ILE A 71 -0.23 12.29 -14.46
CA ILE A 71 0.81 11.27 -14.63
C ILE A 71 0.40 10.18 -15.63
N PHE A 72 -0.90 9.88 -15.74
CA PHE A 72 -1.40 8.86 -16.66
C PHE A 72 -1.37 9.33 -18.12
N ASP A 73 -1.35 10.65 -18.36
CA ASP A 73 -1.23 11.21 -19.71
C ASP A 73 0.21 11.09 -20.23
N ASN A 74 1.19 10.93 -19.34
CA ASN A 74 2.62 10.90 -19.64
C ASN A 74 3.37 9.75 -18.95
N LEU A 75 2.79 8.55 -18.91
CA LEU A 75 3.42 7.37 -18.30
C LEU A 75 4.82 7.07 -18.87
N GLY A 76 5.03 7.33 -20.16
CA GLY A 76 6.34 7.16 -20.79
C GLY A 76 7.44 8.03 -20.17
N ALA A 77 7.11 9.24 -19.72
CA ALA A 77 8.08 10.14 -19.09
C ALA A 77 8.50 9.62 -17.71
N LEU A 78 7.52 9.19 -16.90
CA LEU A 78 7.76 8.57 -15.60
C LEU A 78 8.69 7.36 -15.71
N PHE A 79 8.35 6.43 -16.60
CA PHE A 79 9.10 5.19 -16.73
C PHE A 79 10.47 5.36 -17.38
N ASN A 80 10.69 6.44 -18.15
CA ASN A 80 11.99 6.73 -18.74
C ASN A 80 12.98 7.35 -17.75
N GLN A 81 12.49 8.16 -16.80
CA GLN A 81 13.34 8.81 -15.78
C GLN A 81 13.82 7.82 -14.71
N GLY A 82 13.10 6.71 -14.52
CA GLY A 82 13.43 5.74 -13.47
C GLY A 82 13.11 6.27 -12.07
N PRO A 83 13.43 5.50 -11.01
CA PRO A 83 13.28 5.99 -9.64
C PRO A 83 14.22 7.17 -9.39
N THR A 84 13.71 8.26 -8.84
CA THR A 84 14.51 9.41 -8.36
C THR A 84 14.43 9.53 -6.83
N GLU A 85 15.26 10.38 -6.25
CA GLU A 85 15.26 10.63 -4.80
C GLU A 85 13.93 11.22 -4.31
N ASP A 86 13.17 11.90 -5.16
CA ASP A 86 11.90 12.47 -4.78
C ASP A 86 10.81 11.40 -4.63
N GLU A 87 10.82 10.34 -5.45
CA GLU A 87 9.89 9.22 -5.27
C GLU A 87 10.20 8.40 -4.02
N ASP A 88 11.47 8.26 -3.65
CA ASP A 88 11.85 7.63 -2.38
C ASP A 88 11.30 8.41 -1.17
N LYS A 89 11.26 9.74 -1.25
CA LYS A 89 10.63 10.57 -0.21
C LYS A 89 9.12 10.36 -0.15
N ILE A 90 8.44 10.19 -1.30
CA ILE A 90 7.00 9.90 -1.33
C ILE A 90 6.74 8.57 -0.62
N VAL A 91 7.50 7.52 -0.94
CA VAL A 91 7.38 6.21 -0.28
C VAL A 91 7.59 6.34 1.23
N ASN A 92 8.61 7.08 1.65
CA ASN A 92 8.90 7.31 3.06
C ASN A 92 7.80 8.11 3.78
N HIS A 93 7.17 9.07 3.09
CA HIS A 93 6.05 9.82 3.65
C HIS A 93 4.79 8.94 3.81
N MET A 94 4.56 8.01 2.87
CA MET A 94 3.43 7.09 2.91
C MET A 94 3.56 6.07 4.04
N PHE A 95 4.67 5.35 4.10
CA PHE A 95 4.85 4.28 5.09
C PHE A 95 5.46 4.76 6.42
N GLY A 96 6.03 5.97 6.43
CA GLY A 96 6.66 6.55 7.61
C GLY A 96 7.78 5.65 8.14
N ARG A 97 7.70 5.36 9.44
CA ARG A 97 8.68 4.53 10.16
C ARG A 97 8.66 3.06 9.75
N ASN A 98 7.62 2.62 9.03
CA ASN A 98 7.48 1.25 8.56
C ASN A 98 8.03 1.04 7.15
N THR A 99 8.59 2.08 6.53
CA THR A 99 9.19 2.00 5.20
C THR A 99 10.21 0.86 5.10
N ASP A 100 11.11 0.75 6.07
CA ASP A 100 12.14 -0.30 6.06
C ASP A 100 11.54 -1.69 6.30
N ASN A 101 10.63 -1.84 7.26
CA ASN A 101 9.90 -3.08 7.51
C ASN A 101 9.15 -3.57 6.25
N VAL A 102 8.49 -2.67 5.52
CA VAL A 102 7.80 -3.00 4.26
C VAL A 102 8.80 -3.47 3.21
N LYS A 103 9.92 -2.75 3.03
CA LYS A 103 10.95 -3.12 2.06
C LYS A 103 11.57 -4.48 2.38
N GLU A 104 11.90 -4.73 3.64
CA GLU A 104 12.46 -6.01 4.12
C GLU A 104 11.46 -7.16 3.96
N THR A 105 10.20 -6.96 4.31
CA THR A 105 9.16 -8.00 4.19
C THR A 105 8.95 -8.39 2.73
N LEU A 106 8.86 -7.41 1.83
CA LEU A 106 8.72 -7.67 0.40
C LEU A 106 9.98 -8.35 -0.17
N SER A 107 11.16 -7.88 0.24
CA SER A 107 12.45 -8.50 -0.11
C SER A 107 12.50 -9.98 0.28
N ALA A 108 12.12 -10.31 1.51
CA ALA A 108 12.08 -11.68 2.02
C ALA A 108 11.08 -12.58 1.24
N LYS A 109 9.93 -12.04 0.85
CA LYS A 109 8.90 -12.80 0.11
C LYS A 109 9.25 -13.02 -1.36
N THR A 110 9.95 -12.08 -2.00
CA THR A 110 10.24 -12.18 -3.45
C THR A 110 11.67 -12.60 -3.76
N GLY A 111 12.56 -12.62 -2.76
CA GLY A 111 13.99 -12.85 -2.94
C GLY A 111 14.69 -11.72 -3.72
N LEU A 112 14.07 -10.55 -3.83
CA LEU A 112 14.69 -9.36 -4.43
C LEU A 112 15.47 -8.61 -3.36
N ASP A 113 16.58 -7.99 -3.73
CA ASP A 113 17.29 -7.12 -2.80
C ASP A 113 16.45 -5.87 -2.45
N VAL A 114 16.70 -5.34 -1.26
CA VAL A 114 15.98 -4.19 -0.70
C VAL A 114 16.06 -2.95 -1.61
N LYS A 115 17.15 -2.76 -2.36
CA LYS A 115 17.28 -1.62 -3.27
C LYS A 115 16.36 -1.74 -4.48
N LYS A 116 16.23 -2.95 -5.05
CA LYS A 116 15.24 -3.22 -6.10
C LYS A 116 13.82 -3.03 -5.59
N ILE A 117 13.51 -3.49 -4.38
CA ILE A 117 12.20 -3.22 -3.76
C ILE A 117 11.96 -1.72 -3.61
N ALA A 118 12.93 -0.96 -3.10
CA ALA A 118 12.82 0.49 -2.97
C ALA A 118 12.53 1.15 -4.33
N GLY A 119 13.28 0.79 -5.38
CA GLY A 119 13.05 1.30 -6.74
C GLY A 119 11.67 0.96 -7.31
N ILE A 120 11.14 -0.24 -7.01
CA ILE A 120 9.77 -0.61 -7.39
C ILE A 120 8.76 0.28 -6.67
N LEU A 121 8.87 0.42 -5.34
CA LEU A 121 7.96 1.24 -4.55
C LEU A 121 7.98 2.70 -5.01
N ALA A 122 9.17 3.22 -5.33
CA ALA A 122 9.36 4.58 -5.85
C ALA A 122 8.62 4.79 -7.18
N LEU A 123 8.67 3.83 -8.12
CA LEU A 123 7.92 3.94 -9.38
C LEU A 123 6.41 3.79 -9.20
N VAL A 124 5.97 2.99 -8.22
CA VAL A 124 4.55 2.71 -7.97
C VAL A 124 3.87 3.85 -7.20
N ALA A 125 4.57 4.53 -6.29
CA ALA A 125 3.97 5.54 -5.43
C ALA A 125 3.30 6.71 -6.18
N PRO A 126 3.93 7.32 -7.21
CA PRO A 126 3.29 8.35 -8.03
C PRO A 126 2.04 7.86 -8.76
N LEU A 127 2.00 6.58 -9.15
CA LEU A 127 0.84 5.98 -9.80
C LEU A 127 -0.33 5.83 -8.82
N VAL A 128 -0.06 5.41 -7.58
CA VAL A 128 -1.08 5.35 -6.51
C VAL A 128 -1.63 6.74 -6.20
N MET A 129 -0.76 7.73 -6.02
CA MET A 129 -1.17 9.11 -5.75
C MET A 129 -1.96 9.69 -6.94
N GLY A 130 -1.48 9.47 -8.16
CA GLY A 130 -2.19 9.89 -9.38
C GLY A 130 -3.57 9.26 -9.51
N TYR A 131 -3.69 7.97 -9.15
CA TYR A 131 -4.97 7.27 -9.13
C TYR A 131 -5.95 7.92 -8.14
N LEU A 132 -5.50 8.24 -6.92
CA LEU A 132 -6.32 8.93 -5.92
C LEU A 132 -6.74 10.32 -6.40
N GLY A 133 -5.84 11.08 -7.04
CA GLY A 133 -6.18 12.36 -7.65
C GLY A 133 -7.24 12.24 -8.73
N LYS A 134 -7.10 11.25 -9.61
CA LYS A 134 -8.11 10.95 -10.63
C LYS A 134 -9.46 10.56 -10.00
N LYS A 135 -9.46 9.70 -8.98
CA LYS A 135 -10.70 9.32 -8.25
C LYS A 135 -11.34 10.50 -7.54
N LYS A 136 -10.54 11.41 -6.98
CA LYS A 136 -11.03 12.64 -6.37
C LYS A 136 -11.68 13.56 -7.40
N GLN A 137 -11.07 13.73 -8.57
CA GLN A 137 -11.66 14.51 -9.67
C GLN A 137 -12.93 13.87 -10.23
N GLU A 138 -12.93 12.55 -10.43
CA GLU A 138 -14.11 11.79 -10.87
C GLU A 138 -15.25 11.91 -9.85
N GLY A 139 -14.94 11.87 -8.53
CA GLY A 139 -15.91 11.99 -7.44
C GLY A 139 -16.42 13.40 -7.19
N ALA A 140 -15.61 14.43 -7.45
CA ALA A 140 -15.99 15.84 -7.32
C ALA A 140 -17.13 16.25 -8.28
N GLY A 141 -17.40 15.47 -9.33
CA GLY A 141 -18.49 15.70 -10.27
C GLY A 141 -19.84 15.06 -9.88
N GLN A 142 -19.90 14.20 -8.86
CA GLN A 142 -21.12 13.43 -8.55
C GLN A 142 -21.67 13.56 -7.13
N SER A 143 -20.98 14.19 -6.19
CA SER A 143 -21.62 14.56 -4.92
C SER A 143 -20.78 15.58 -4.15
N GLU A 144 -21.43 16.67 -3.74
CA GLU A 144 -21.11 17.54 -2.60
C GLU A 144 -21.12 16.73 -1.28
N SER A 145 -20.45 15.57 -1.22
CA SER A 145 -20.35 14.79 0.01
C SER A 145 -19.00 15.07 0.64
N SER A 146 -19.08 15.74 1.79
CA SER A 146 -18.04 16.17 2.73
C SER A 146 -17.15 15.05 3.29
N GLY A 147 -16.84 14.02 2.50
CA GLY A 147 -15.92 12.95 2.89
C GLY A 147 -14.49 13.38 2.62
N GLY A 148 -13.65 13.37 3.65
CA GLY A 148 -12.24 13.73 3.51
C GLY A 148 -11.47 12.73 2.63
N ILE A 149 -10.18 12.99 2.39
CA ILE A 149 -9.35 12.06 1.61
C ILE A 149 -9.30 10.65 2.21
N GLY A 150 -9.42 10.52 3.54
CA GLY A 150 -9.54 9.23 4.22
C GLY A 150 -10.79 8.45 3.81
N ASP A 151 -11.94 9.11 3.70
CA ASP A 151 -13.19 8.46 3.26
C ASP A 151 -13.10 8.03 1.80
N LEU A 152 -12.45 8.83 0.95
CA LEU A 152 -12.19 8.45 -0.44
C LEU A 152 -11.31 7.20 -0.52
N ILE A 153 -10.19 7.17 0.21
CA ILE A 153 -9.28 6.03 0.20
C ILE A 153 -9.97 4.79 0.80
N GLY A 154 -10.68 4.96 1.93
CA GLY A 154 -11.48 3.92 2.56
C GLY A 154 -12.56 3.37 1.62
N SER A 155 -13.21 4.22 0.82
CA SER A 155 -14.19 3.80 -0.17
C SER A 155 -13.58 3.03 -1.35
N VAL A 156 -12.35 3.36 -1.75
CA VAL A 156 -11.61 2.60 -2.77
C VAL A 156 -11.21 1.22 -2.24
N LEU A 157 -10.71 1.17 -0.99
CA LEU A 157 -10.36 -0.09 -0.33
C LEU A 157 -11.58 -0.97 -0.07
N GLY A 158 -12.65 -0.39 0.47
CA GLY A 158 -13.88 -1.09 0.86
C GLY A 158 -14.81 -1.38 -0.33
N GLY A 159 -14.85 -0.49 -1.33
CA GLY A 159 -15.57 -0.70 -2.59
C GLY A 159 -14.95 -1.81 -3.45
N ALA A 160 -13.67 -2.11 -3.26
CA ALA A 160 -13.05 -3.31 -3.80
C ALA A 160 -13.48 -4.62 -3.09
N GLY A 161 -14.10 -4.51 -1.91
CA GLY A 161 -14.67 -5.62 -1.13
C GLY A 161 -16.19 -5.77 -1.23
N GLY A 162 -16.91 -4.74 -1.69
CA GLY A 162 -18.38 -4.73 -1.80
C GLY A 162 -18.96 -5.46 -3.02
N ALA A 163 -18.12 -5.90 -3.96
CA ALA A 163 -18.52 -6.81 -5.02
C ALA A 163 -18.02 -8.22 -4.67
N ALA A 164 -18.90 -9.02 -4.07
CA ALA A 164 -18.77 -10.47 -3.95
C ALA A 164 -18.80 -11.16 -5.33
N SER A 165 -17.89 -10.77 -6.21
CA SER A 165 -17.73 -11.29 -7.55
C SER A 165 -16.26 -11.62 -7.74
N ALA A 166 -15.86 -12.79 -7.22
CA ALA A 166 -14.85 -13.74 -7.72
C ALA A 166 -13.56 -13.22 -8.43
N GLY A 167 -13.12 -11.99 -8.23
CA GLY A 167 -11.97 -11.40 -8.93
C GLY A 167 -11.46 -10.05 -8.41
N GLY A 168 -11.98 -9.57 -7.27
CA GLY A 168 -11.52 -8.33 -6.62
C GLY A 168 -10.19 -8.50 -5.87
N LEU A 169 -9.71 -7.41 -5.25
CA LEU A 169 -8.48 -7.38 -4.45
C LEU A 169 -8.40 -8.51 -3.40
N GLY A 170 -9.53 -8.96 -2.86
CA GLY A 170 -9.57 -10.10 -1.93
C GLY A 170 -9.07 -11.42 -2.53
N GLY A 171 -9.27 -11.67 -3.83
CA GLY A 171 -8.72 -12.85 -4.50
C GLY A 171 -7.22 -12.71 -4.78
N ILE A 172 -6.76 -11.51 -5.11
CA ILE A 172 -5.34 -11.21 -5.34
C ILE A 172 -4.57 -11.30 -4.01
N LEU A 173 -5.10 -10.67 -2.95
CA LEU A 173 -4.54 -10.72 -1.60
C LEU A 173 -4.61 -12.13 -1.01
N GLY A 174 -5.70 -12.88 -1.22
CA GLY A 174 -5.81 -14.27 -0.79
C GLY A 174 -4.76 -15.17 -1.45
N ASN A 175 -4.51 -14.98 -2.75
CA ASN A 175 -3.50 -15.73 -3.48
C ASN A 175 -2.06 -15.32 -3.10
N ILE A 176 -1.83 -14.05 -2.77
CA ILE A 176 -0.51 -13.50 -2.39
C ILE A 176 -0.16 -13.77 -0.92
N LEU A 177 -1.14 -13.67 -0.01
CA LEU A 177 -0.94 -13.82 1.43
C LEU A 177 -0.86 -15.30 1.84
N GLY A 178 -1.30 -16.22 0.97
CA GLY A 178 -1.22 -17.65 1.20
C GLY A 178 -2.59 -18.30 0.99
N GLY A 179 -2.90 -18.62 -0.26
CA GLY A 179 -4.10 -19.37 -0.61
C GLY A 179 -4.03 -20.78 -0.02
N SER A 180 -4.50 -20.94 1.21
CA SER A 180 -5.12 -22.18 1.68
C SER A 180 -6.60 -21.89 1.80
N ASN A 181 -7.33 -22.42 0.82
CA ASN A 181 -8.78 -22.48 0.78
C ASN A 181 -9.24 -23.49 1.85
N ASP A 182 -9.20 -23.09 3.12
CA ASP A 182 -9.85 -23.82 4.20
C ASP A 182 -10.94 -22.94 4.82
N ASN A 183 -12.17 -23.38 4.60
CA ASN A 183 -13.34 -22.97 5.35
C ASN A 183 -13.06 -23.19 6.84
N ALA A 184 -12.75 -22.13 7.58
CA ALA A 184 -12.72 -22.16 9.02
C ALA A 184 -13.42 -20.92 9.58
N ALA A 185 -14.60 -21.22 10.12
CA ALA A 185 -15.41 -20.46 11.06
C ALA A 185 -14.76 -19.20 11.67
N GLN A 186 -15.50 -18.11 11.53
CA GLN A 186 -15.54 -16.94 12.40
C GLN A 186 -15.21 -17.26 13.88
N PRO A 187 -14.21 -16.59 14.46
CA PRO A 187 -14.30 -16.08 15.82
C PRO A 187 -14.62 -14.59 15.73
N SER A 188 -15.73 -14.20 16.34
CA SER A 188 -15.97 -12.82 16.73
C SER A 188 -14.92 -12.42 17.76
N ALA A 189 -13.81 -11.84 17.30
CA ALA A 189 -12.87 -11.08 18.10
C ALA A 189 -12.71 -9.74 17.38
N GLY A 190 -13.00 -8.64 18.07
CA GLY A 190 -12.90 -7.28 17.55
C GLY A 190 -11.46 -6.87 17.27
N GLY A 191 -10.88 -7.44 16.21
CA GLY A 191 -9.59 -7.10 15.64
C GLY A 191 -9.77 -7.05 14.12
N GLY A 192 -10.26 -5.90 13.62
CA GLY A 192 -10.49 -5.73 12.20
C GLY A 192 -9.19 -5.66 11.41
N LEU A 193 -9.24 -5.74 10.07
CA LEU A 193 -8.11 -5.38 9.21
C LEU A 193 -7.58 -3.97 9.53
N GLY A 194 -8.46 -3.07 10.00
CA GLY A 194 -8.09 -1.76 10.51
C GLY A 194 -7.19 -1.80 11.75
N ASP A 195 -7.40 -2.73 12.67
CA ASP A 195 -6.55 -2.90 13.85
C ASP A 195 -5.21 -3.55 13.50
N LEU A 196 -5.19 -4.51 12.57
CA LEU A 196 -3.94 -5.10 12.06
C LEU A 196 -3.09 -4.08 11.30
N VAL A 197 -3.72 -3.26 10.46
CA VAL A 197 -3.06 -2.13 9.77
C VAL A 197 -2.62 -1.10 10.81
N GLY A 198 -3.48 -0.81 11.80
CA GLY A 198 -3.18 0.03 12.94
C GLY A 198 -1.93 -0.42 13.66
N ASP A 199 -1.88 -1.65 14.17
CA ASP A 199 -0.74 -2.24 14.89
C ASP A 199 0.52 -2.30 14.03
N PHE A 200 0.40 -2.66 12.75
CA PHE A 200 1.52 -2.66 11.82
C PHE A 200 2.10 -1.25 11.66
N PHE A 201 1.26 -0.22 11.50
CA PHE A 201 1.72 1.15 11.30
C PHE A 201 1.95 1.96 12.58
N ASN A 202 1.44 1.49 13.72
CA ASN A 202 1.51 2.11 15.05
C ASN A 202 2.58 1.46 15.94
N GLN A 203 3.58 0.80 15.34
CA GLN A 203 4.70 0.15 16.03
C GLN A 203 5.65 1.16 16.72
N ASP A 204 5.09 2.06 17.53
CA ASP A 204 5.72 3.20 18.19
C ASP A 204 5.53 3.22 19.72
N LYS A 205 5.13 2.11 20.35
CA LYS A 205 5.04 2.06 21.82
C LYS A 205 5.91 1.05 22.56
N ASP A 206 6.45 0.01 21.93
CA ASP A 206 7.04 -1.11 22.68
C ASP A 206 8.47 -1.49 22.29
N LYS A 207 9.34 -0.51 21.99
CA LYS A 207 10.79 -0.76 21.90
C LYS A 207 11.57 -0.47 23.20
N GLU A 208 10.88 -0.23 24.31
CA GLU A 208 11.52 -0.08 25.65
C GLU A 208 11.32 -1.29 26.58
N SER A 209 10.52 -2.30 26.22
CA SER A 209 10.34 -3.51 27.03
C SER A 209 10.98 -4.76 26.41
N LYS A 210 12.30 -4.75 26.24
CA LYS A 210 13.11 -5.97 25.97
C LYS A 210 13.18 -6.94 27.18
N GLY A 211 12.23 -6.88 28.12
CA GLY A 211 12.26 -7.63 29.38
C GLY A 211 11.16 -8.68 29.59
N GLY A 212 9.99 -8.58 28.93
CA GLY A 212 8.81 -9.34 29.40
C GLY A 212 8.79 -10.83 29.09
N ILE A 213 9.34 -11.25 27.94
CA ILE A 213 9.14 -12.63 27.45
C ILE A 213 10.22 -13.59 27.96
N LEU A 214 11.46 -13.11 28.08
CA LEU A 214 12.54 -13.92 28.67
C LEU A 214 12.37 -14.06 30.18
N ASP A 215 11.95 -12.99 30.87
CA ASP A 215 11.75 -12.99 32.33
C ASP A 215 10.58 -13.87 32.77
N ALA A 216 9.49 -13.88 31.98
CA ALA A 216 8.36 -14.80 32.18
C ALA A 216 8.74 -16.27 32.00
N LEU A 217 9.72 -16.58 31.14
CA LEU A 217 10.21 -17.96 30.96
C LEU A 217 11.20 -18.38 32.05
N THR A 218 12.06 -17.47 32.53
CA THR A 218 12.92 -17.75 33.70
C THR A 218 12.12 -17.90 35.00
N GLY A 219 10.99 -17.19 35.14
CA GLY A 219 10.09 -17.36 36.29
C GLY A 219 9.31 -18.68 36.32
N MET A 220 9.15 -19.35 35.18
CA MET A 220 8.40 -20.62 35.09
C MET A 220 9.28 -21.87 35.21
N PHE A 221 10.59 -21.75 34.97
CA PHE A 221 11.56 -22.84 35.14
C PHE A 221 12.47 -22.69 36.37
N GLY A 222 12.33 -21.59 37.11
CA GLY A 222 13.12 -21.27 38.29
C GLY A 222 12.37 -21.46 39.61
N LYS A 223 11.99 -22.69 39.94
CA LYS A 223 11.84 -23.18 41.33
C LYS A 223 11.76 -24.69 41.40
#